data_AF-A0A821F6Y3-F1
#
_entry.id   AF-A0A821F6Y3-F1
#
_cell.length_a   1.000
_cell.length_b   1.000
_cell.length_c   1.000
_cell.angle_alpha   90.00
_cell.angle_beta   90.00
_cell.angle_gamma   90.00
#
_symmetry.space_group_name_H-M   'P 1'
#
loop_
_entity.id
_entity.type
_entity.pdbx_description
1 polymer ?
#
loop_
_entity_poly.entity_id
_entity_poly.type
_entity_poly.pdbx_seq_one_letter_code
_entity_poly.pdbx_strand_id
1 'polypeptide(L)'
;MTENIDKICLDSELRCRFEYLSKFFDFTNDDIKILNDLSIYIQPIIPVIVDKVYRKLFSFDITKQFFFHNYSCFGTLFSSENNSNVSFHSQEIEFRKNMLSKYLNIILTQKEWNDSFLRYLSYVGQVHTHKMGTPTIHVDYIHVIALIGFIEHVIIDTIWKIDNIDYQTKHRLIFAINKFFWIQNEFFKVHY
;
A
#
# COMPACT_ATOMS: atom_id res chain seq x y z
N MET A 1 13.23 -28.37 13.76
CA MET A 1 12.32 -28.31 14.91
C MET A 1 11.13 -27.47 14.51
N THR A 2 9.92 -27.89 14.86
CA THR A 2 8.69 -27.13 14.58
C THR A 2 8.49 -26.08 15.65
N GLU A 3 8.35 -24.82 15.28
CA GLU A 3 7.96 -23.74 16.19
C GLU A 3 6.45 -23.80 16.46
N ASN A 4 6.03 -23.62 17.70
CA ASN A 4 4.62 -23.48 18.05
C ASN A 4 4.22 -21.99 17.96
N ILE A 5 3.13 -21.71 17.27
CA ILE A 5 2.58 -20.36 17.11
C ILE A 5 1.20 -20.32 17.75
N ASP A 6 0.97 -19.38 18.67
CA ASP A 6 -0.33 -19.17 19.28
C ASP A 6 -1.31 -18.54 18.29
N LYS A 7 -2.39 -19.27 17.99
CA LYS A 7 -3.43 -18.82 17.07
C LYS A 7 -4.17 -17.59 17.57
N ILE A 8 -4.42 -17.49 18.88
CA ILE A 8 -5.14 -16.33 19.45
C ILE A 8 -4.32 -15.06 19.26
N CYS A 9 -3.02 -15.15 19.57
CA CYS A 9 -2.05 -14.10 19.35
C CYS A 9 -1.99 -13.65 17.89
N LEU A 10 -1.99 -14.58 16.92
CA LEU A 10 -2.07 -14.20 15.50
C LEU A 10 -3.33 -13.40 15.20
N ASP A 11 -4.49 -13.83 15.70
CA ASP A 11 -5.79 -13.23 15.41
C ASP A 11 -5.98 -11.85 16.05
N SER A 12 -5.39 -11.58 17.22
CA SER A 12 -5.60 -10.33 17.97
C SER A 12 -4.42 -9.34 17.94
N GLU A 13 -3.18 -9.80 17.78
CA GLU A 13 -1.98 -8.97 17.98
C GLU A 13 -1.20 -8.72 16.67
N LEU A 14 -1.14 -7.45 16.26
CA LEU A 14 -0.41 -7.03 15.06
C LEU A 14 1.08 -7.41 15.11
N ARG A 15 1.72 -7.30 16.28
CA ARG A 15 3.13 -7.65 16.48
C ARG A 15 3.36 -9.15 16.26
N CYS A 16 2.51 -9.98 16.86
CA CYS A 16 2.59 -11.44 16.74
C CYS A 16 2.47 -11.92 15.29
N ARG A 17 1.50 -11.35 14.58
CA ARG A 17 1.28 -11.58 13.16
C ARG A 17 2.46 -11.15 12.30
N PHE A 18 3.00 -9.95 12.55
CA PHE A 18 4.20 -9.47 11.86
C PHE A 18 5.40 -10.41 12.05
N GLU A 19 5.66 -10.82 13.29
CA GLU A 19 6.80 -11.68 13.62
C GLU A 19 6.67 -13.05 12.97
N TYR A 20 5.47 -13.65 12.99
CA TYR A 20 5.21 -14.91 12.30
C TYR A 20 5.43 -14.79 10.79
N LEU A 21 4.83 -13.79 10.15
CA LEU A 21 4.98 -13.59 8.70
C LEU A 21 6.44 -13.27 8.33
N SER A 22 7.14 -12.49 9.17
CA SER A 22 8.53 -12.16 8.93
C SER A 22 9.42 -13.39 8.99
N LYS A 23 9.20 -14.28 9.97
CA LYS A 23 9.89 -15.58 10.02
C LYS A 23 9.55 -16.45 8.82
N PHE A 24 8.27 -16.48 8.40
CA PHE A 24 7.82 -17.32 7.29
C PHE A 24 8.40 -16.89 5.94
N PHE A 25 8.54 -15.58 5.71
CA PHE A 25 9.05 -14.99 4.46
C PHE A 25 10.55 -14.69 4.49
N ASP A 26 11.26 -15.05 5.57
CA ASP A 26 12.63 -14.61 5.82
C ASP A 26 12.79 -13.09 5.65
N PHE A 27 11.83 -12.31 6.16
CA PHE A 27 11.88 -10.85 6.17
C PHE A 27 12.67 -10.38 7.39
N THR A 28 13.79 -9.71 7.12
CA THR A 28 14.80 -9.37 8.11
C THR A 28 15.09 -7.87 8.12
N ASN A 29 15.91 -7.43 9.08
CA ASN A 29 16.42 -6.06 9.10
C ASN A 29 17.22 -5.69 7.84
N ASP A 30 17.77 -6.66 7.11
CA ASP A 30 18.49 -6.38 5.86
C ASP A 30 17.53 -6.10 4.70
N ASP A 31 16.34 -6.70 4.70
CA ASP A 31 15.25 -6.34 3.79
C ASP A 31 14.78 -4.90 4.09
N ILE A 32 14.63 -4.53 5.37
CA ILE A 32 14.28 -3.15 5.75
C ILE A 32 15.35 -2.16 5.29
N LYS A 33 16.64 -2.46 5.50
CA LYS A 33 17.73 -1.58 5.05
C LYS A 33 17.71 -1.40 3.54
N ILE A 34 17.62 -2.48 2.78
CA ILE A 34 17.67 -2.38 1.31
C ILE A 34 16.43 -1.67 0.74
N LEU A 35 15.26 -1.81 1.36
CA LEU A 35 14.08 -1.01 1.03
C LEU A 35 14.31 0.49 1.25
N ASN A 36 15.03 0.86 2.31
CA ASN A 36 15.38 2.26 2.55
C ASN A 36 16.39 2.79 1.52
N ASP A 37 17.34 1.96 1.07
CA ASP A 37 18.28 2.32 0.00
C ASP A 37 17.57 2.57 -1.34
N LEU A 38 16.43 1.91 -1.57
CA LEU A 38 15.59 2.13 -2.74
C LEU A 38 14.98 3.55 -2.79
N SER A 39 14.77 4.17 -1.62
CA SER A 39 14.01 5.41 -1.50
C SER A 39 14.60 6.55 -2.35
N ILE A 40 15.92 6.67 -2.45
CA ILE A 40 16.58 7.73 -3.25
C ILE A 40 16.23 7.65 -4.74
N TYR A 41 15.94 6.45 -5.23
CA TYR A 41 15.59 6.21 -6.64
C TYR A 41 14.10 6.32 -6.89
N ILE A 42 13.27 5.85 -5.95
CA ILE A 42 11.81 5.83 -6.11
C ILE A 42 11.16 7.17 -5.75
N GLN A 43 11.64 7.88 -4.72
CA GLN A 43 11.02 9.13 -4.26
C GLN A 43 10.80 10.16 -5.37
N PRO A 44 11.77 10.46 -6.25
CA PRO A 44 11.59 11.44 -7.32
C PRO A 44 10.50 11.06 -8.34
N ILE A 45 10.19 9.77 -8.45
CA ILE A 45 9.25 9.22 -9.44
C ILE A 45 7.94 8.73 -8.81
N ILE A 46 7.76 8.85 -7.49
CA ILE A 46 6.48 8.58 -6.81
C ILE A 46 5.31 9.28 -7.53
N PRO A 47 5.37 10.57 -7.92
CA PRO A 47 4.28 11.21 -8.64
C PRO A 47 3.89 10.49 -9.94
N VAL A 48 4.89 9.95 -10.67
CA VAL A 48 4.66 9.19 -11.91
C VAL A 48 4.04 7.83 -11.63
N ILE A 49 4.50 7.14 -10.58
CA ILE A 49 3.93 5.86 -10.13
C ILE A 49 2.45 6.06 -9.75
N VAL A 50 2.16 7.09 -8.98
CA VAL A 50 0.81 7.43 -8.54
C VAL A 50 -0.09 7.79 -9.71
N ASP A 51 0.38 8.60 -10.66
CA ASP A 51 -0.40 8.90 -11.88
C ASP A 51 -0.74 7.62 -12.67
N LYS A 52 0.24 6.72 -12.84
CA LYS A 52 0.05 5.41 -13.50
C LYS A 52 -0.97 4.55 -12.77
N VAL A 53 -0.94 4.53 -11.44
CA VAL A 53 -1.92 3.84 -10.59
C VAL A 53 -3.34 4.37 -10.81
N TYR A 54 -3.52 5.70 -10.78
CA TYR A 54 -4.85 6.28 -10.96
C TYR A 54 -5.38 6.08 -12.37
N ARG A 55 -4.53 6.15 -13.41
CA ARG A 55 -4.94 5.80 -14.77
C ARG A 55 -5.42 4.35 -14.86
N LYS A 56 -4.76 3.43 -14.15
CA LYS A 56 -5.16 2.02 -14.08
C LYS A 56 -6.50 1.85 -13.36
N LEU A 57 -6.72 2.54 -12.25
CA LEU A 57 -8.01 2.54 -11.54
C LEU A 57 -9.15 3.13 -12.39
N PHE A 58 -8.85 4.12 -13.24
CA PHE A 58 -9.82 4.72 -14.15
C PHE A 58 -10.05 3.91 -15.43
N SER A 59 -9.22 2.91 -15.72
CA SER A 59 -9.38 2.06 -16.91
C SER A 59 -10.42 0.95 -16.73
N PHE A 60 -10.99 0.79 -15.53
CA PHE A 60 -12.09 -0.14 -15.27
C PHE A 60 -13.22 0.62 -14.55
N ASP A 61 -14.44 0.42 -15.03
CA ASP A 61 -15.66 0.97 -14.43
C ASP A 61 -15.81 0.56 -12.95
N ILE A 62 -15.58 -0.72 -12.64
CA ILE A 62 -15.73 -1.30 -11.30
C ILE A 62 -14.78 -0.69 -10.26
N THR A 63 -13.61 -0.17 -10.69
CA THR A 63 -12.70 0.55 -9.78
C THR A 63 -12.93 2.06 -9.83
N LYS A 64 -13.35 2.59 -10.99
CA LYS A 64 -13.67 4.02 -11.14
C LYS A 64 -14.89 4.42 -10.30
N GLN A 65 -15.85 3.53 -10.09
CA GLN A 65 -17.09 3.79 -9.35
C GLN A 65 -16.85 4.35 -7.91
N PHE A 66 -15.73 3.96 -7.29
CA PHE A 66 -15.33 4.40 -5.94
C PHE A 66 -14.89 5.87 -5.86
N PHE A 67 -14.92 6.61 -6.97
CA PHE A 67 -14.62 8.04 -7.01
C PHE A 67 -15.87 8.91 -7.20
N PHE A 68 -17.04 8.35 -7.54
CA PHE A 68 -18.23 9.12 -7.92
C PHE A 68 -19.13 9.56 -6.76
N HIS A 69 -18.90 9.10 -5.53
CA HIS A 69 -19.72 9.51 -4.39
C HIS A 69 -19.10 10.69 -3.64
N ASN A 70 -19.94 11.46 -2.94
CA ASN A 70 -19.46 12.43 -1.97
C ASN A 70 -18.68 11.71 -0.88
N TYR A 71 -17.44 12.12 -0.66
CA TYR A 71 -16.55 11.50 0.33
C TYR A 71 -16.00 12.56 1.27
N SER A 72 -16.07 12.28 2.57
CA SER A 72 -15.31 12.95 3.63
C SER A 72 -13.99 12.23 3.94
N CYS A 73 -12.95 12.39 3.12
CA CYS A 73 -11.65 11.81 3.47
C CYS A 73 -10.95 12.71 4.51
N PHE A 74 -10.60 12.18 5.69
CA PHE A 74 -9.92 12.95 6.76
C PHE A 74 -10.63 14.26 7.15
N GLY A 75 -11.96 14.27 7.17
CA GLY A 75 -12.76 15.44 7.57
C GLY A 75 -12.90 16.52 6.48
N THR A 76 -12.29 16.35 5.29
CA THR A 76 -12.55 17.21 4.14
C THR A 76 -13.72 16.64 3.33
N LEU A 77 -14.85 17.35 3.32
CA LEU A 77 -16.00 17.03 2.48
C LEU A 77 -15.76 17.51 1.06
N PHE A 78 -15.83 16.59 0.11
CA PHE A 78 -15.87 16.93 -1.31
C PHE A 78 -17.26 16.61 -1.87
N SER A 79 -17.88 17.62 -2.47
CA SER A 79 -19.19 17.51 -3.13
C SER A 79 -18.98 17.46 -4.64
N SER A 80 -19.18 16.29 -5.26
CA SER A 80 -19.31 16.23 -6.72
C SER A 80 -20.75 16.56 -7.08
N GLU A 81 -21.02 17.77 -7.58
CA GLU A 81 -22.37 18.20 -7.97
C GLU A 81 -22.96 17.38 -9.14
N ASN A 82 -22.18 16.53 -9.80
CA ASN A 82 -22.65 15.65 -10.88
C ASN A 82 -22.06 14.24 -10.76
N ASN A 83 -22.91 13.28 -10.37
CA ASN A 83 -22.60 11.84 -10.20
C ASN A 83 -22.16 11.11 -11.47
N SER A 84 -22.05 11.77 -12.63
CA SER A 84 -21.84 11.11 -13.91
C SER A 84 -20.42 11.20 -14.47
N ASN A 85 -19.57 12.13 -14.02
CA ASN A 85 -18.21 12.28 -14.55
C ASN A 85 -17.23 12.90 -13.54
N VAL A 86 -16.55 12.06 -12.77
CA VAL A 86 -15.36 12.49 -12.01
C VAL A 86 -14.22 12.72 -12.99
N SER A 87 -13.74 13.96 -13.06
CA SER A 87 -12.56 14.30 -13.86
C SER A 87 -11.30 13.71 -13.23
N PHE A 88 -10.42 13.14 -14.07
CA PHE A 88 -9.11 12.64 -13.63
C PHE A 88 -8.22 13.74 -13.02
N HIS A 89 -8.51 15.00 -13.31
CA HIS A 89 -7.79 16.18 -12.84
C HIS A 89 -8.58 16.99 -11.80
N SER A 90 -9.58 16.37 -11.14
CA SER A 90 -10.34 17.03 -10.08
C SER A 90 -9.51 17.18 -8.80
N GLN A 91 -9.85 18.15 -7.95
CA GLN A 91 -9.14 18.39 -6.69
C GLN A 91 -9.23 17.17 -5.75
N GLU A 92 -10.34 16.44 -5.80
CA GLU A 92 -10.56 15.19 -5.05
C GLU A 92 -9.57 14.11 -5.46
N ILE A 93 -9.37 13.93 -6.76
CA ILE A 93 -8.44 12.93 -7.29
C ILE A 93 -7.01 13.32 -6.95
N GLU A 94 -6.64 14.58 -7.10
CA GLU A 94 -5.31 15.06 -6.70
C GLU A 94 -5.06 14.91 -5.19
N PHE A 95 -6.06 15.16 -4.34
CA PHE A 95 -5.96 14.88 -2.91
C PHE A 95 -5.68 13.40 -2.62
N ARG A 96 -6.41 12.48 -3.26
CA ARG A 96 -6.21 11.05 -3.06
C ARG A 96 -4.88 10.56 -3.63
N LYS A 97 -4.42 11.11 -4.77
CA LYS A 97 -3.06 10.89 -5.30
C LYS A 97 -2.01 11.30 -4.27
N ASN A 98 -2.17 12.47 -3.66
CA ASN A 98 -1.26 12.93 -2.60
C ASN A 98 -1.24 12.01 -1.38
N MET A 99 -2.38 11.43 -0.98
CA MET A 99 -2.40 10.43 0.10
C MET A 99 -1.62 9.16 -0.27
N LEU A 100 -1.78 8.66 -1.50
CA LEU A 100 -1.01 7.52 -1.98
C LEU A 100 0.50 7.84 -2.04
N SER A 101 0.87 9.04 -2.51
CA SER A 101 2.26 9.50 -2.51
C SER A 101 2.85 9.52 -1.10
N LYS A 102 2.09 9.99 -0.10
CA LYS A 102 2.53 9.98 1.30
C LYS A 102 2.70 8.56 1.83
N TYR A 103 1.75 7.67 1.53
CA TYR A 103 1.83 6.26 1.90
C TYR A 103 3.09 5.58 1.32
N LEU A 104 3.33 5.74 0.01
CA LEU A 104 4.51 5.17 -0.66
C LEU A 104 5.82 5.72 -0.08
N ASN A 105 5.88 7.01 0.24
CA ASN A 105 7.04 7.59 0.93
C ASN A 105 7.26 6.95 2.29
N ILE A 106 6.22 6.83 3.12
CA ILE A 106 6.33 6.26 4.46
C ILE A 106 6.85 4.82 4.39
N ILE A 107 6.22 3.95 3.61
CA ILE A 107 6.59 2.52 3.58
C ILE A 107 8.00 2.28 3.00
N LEU A 108 8.48 3.13 2.08
CA LEU A 108 9.81 3.00 1.47
C LEU A 108 10.92 3.66 2.29
N THR A 109 10.58 4.46 3.30
CA THR A 109 11.57 5.17 4.15
C THR A 109 11.49 4.79 5.62
N GLN A 110 10.56 3.90 5.99
CA GLN A 110 10.42 3.48 7.36
C GLN A 110 11.61 2.59 7.74
N LYS A 111 12.41 3.07 8.70
CA LYS A 111 13.57 2.34 9.24
C LYS A 111 13.20 1.41 10.38
N GLU A 112 12.22 1.80 11.20
CA GLU A 112 11.81 1.05 12.37
C GLU A 112 10.42 0.45 12.19
N TRP A 113 10.33 -0.87 12.20
CA TRP A 113 9.07 -1.59 12.09
C TRP A 113 8.48 -1.87 13.49
N ASN A 114 8.37 -0.82 14.28
CA ASN A 114 7.81 -0.82 15.62
C ASN A 114 6.27 -0.87 15.60
N ASP A 115 5.64 -0.99 16.77
CA ASP A 115 4.17 -1.17 16.84
C ASP A 115 3.40 0.03 16.30
N SER A 116 4.01 1.23 16.33
CA SER A 116 3.42 2.42 15.73
C SER A 116 3.30 2.27 14.22
N PHE A 117 4.36 1.79 13.56
CA PHE A 117 4.32 1.53 12.13
C PHE A 117 3.37 0.39 11.76
N LEU A 118 3.33 -0.69 12.54
CA LEU A 118 2.39 -1.79 12.29
C LEU A 118 0.93 -1.34 12.43
N ARG A 119 0.63 -0.49 13.43
CA ARG A 119 -0.69 0.15 13.56
C ARG A 119 -1.00 1.06 12.39
N TYR A 120 -0.01 1.81 11.88
CA TYR A 120 -0.18 2.63 10.69
C TYR A 120 -0.54 1.77 9.46
N LEU A 121 0.17 0.68 9.20
CA LEU A 121 -0.17 -0.25 8.09
C LEU A 121 -1.59 -0.80 8.23
N SER A 122 -1.94 -1.29 9.43
CA SER A 122 -3.30 -1.78 9.71
C SER A 122 -4.35 -0.69 9.48
N TYR A 123 -4.10 0.53 9.94
CA TYR A 123 -5.00 1.66 9.76
C TYR A 123 -5.25 1.98 8.28
N VAL A 124 -4.21 1.96 7.43
CA VAL A 124 -4.39 2.16 5.98
C VAL A 124 -5.26 1.06 5.35
N GLY A 125 -5.20 -0.18 5.83
CA GLY A 125 -6.15 -1.21 5.42
C GLY A 125 -7.58 -0.87 5.83
N GLN A 126 -7.75 -0.43 7.08
CA GLN A 126 -9.04 -0.11 7.66
C GLN A 126 -9.79 1.03 6.95
N VAL A 127 -9.08 2.05 6.43
CA VAL A 127 -9.73 3.19 5.75
C VAL A 127 -10.47 2.82 4.46
N HIS A 128 -10.21 1.63 3.90
CA HIS A 128 -10.88 1.10 2.71
C HIS A 128 -12.15 0.30 3.03
N THR A 129 -12.52 0.20 4.32
CA THR A 129 -13.66 -0.57 4.83
C THR A 129 -14.64 0.32 5.59
N HIS A 130 -15.83 -0.23 5.90
CA HIS A 130 -16.84 0.45 6.74
C HIS A 130 -16.39 0.72 8.19
N LYS A 131 -15.28 0.13 8.64
CA LYS A 131 -14.83 0.25 10.04
C LYS A 131 -14.29 1.64 10.37
N MET A 132 -13.68 2.34 9.41
CA MET A 132 -13.09 3.68 9.61
C MET A 132 -13.08 4.59 8.37
N GLY A 133 -13.43 4.06 7.18
CA GLY A 133 -13.64 4.91 6.01
C GLY A 133 -14.79 5.89 6.23
N THR A 134 -15.09 6.72 5.23
CA THR A 134 -16.42 7.35 5.24
C THR A 134 -17.45 6.23 5.27
N PRO A 135 -18.62 6.41 5.91
CA PRO A 135 -19.67 5.39 5.92
C PRO A 135 -20.03 4.88 4.51
N THR A 136 -19.71 5.68 3.49
CA THR A 136 -19.94 5.47 2.06
C THR A 136 -18.82 4.74 1.31
N ILE A 137 -17.61 4.53 1.87
CA ILE A 137 -16.54 3.78 1.20
C ILE A 137 -16.49 2.35 1.72
N HIS A 138 -16.78 1.39 0.85
CA HIS A 138 -16.43 -0.01 1.02
C HIS A 138 -15.84 -0.52 -0.27
N VAL A 139 -14.52 -0.67 -0.31
CA VAL A 139 -13.83 -1.21 -1.49
C VAL A 139 -13.69 -2.71 -1.29
N ASP A 140 -14.34 -3.53 -2.11
CA ASP A 140 -14.21 -4.99 -2.03
C ASP A 140 -12.73 -5.41 -2.07
N TYR A 141 -12.36 -6.41 -1.26
CA TYR A 141 -10.97 -6.80 -1.08
C TYR A 141 -10.28 -7.20 -2.39
N ILE A 142 -11.02 -7.73 -3.37
CA ILE A 142 -10.51 -8.04 -4.71
C ILE A 142 -9.89 -6.82 -5.40
N HIS A 143 -10.46 -5.62 -5.21
CA HIS A 143 -9.94 -4.40 -5.81
C HIS A 143 -8.72 -3.87 -5.05
N VAL A 144 -8.68 -4.08 -3.73
CA VAL A 144 -7.51 -3.76 -2.90
C VAL A 144 -6.31 -4.61 -3.32
N ILE A 145 -6.46 -5.93 -3.37
CA ILE A 145 -5.35 -6.82 -3.73
C ILE A 145 -4.89 -6.59 -5.18
N ALA A 146 -5.81 -6.32 -6.11
CA ALA A 146 -5.46 -5.98 -7.49
C ALA A 146 -4.64 -4.68 -7.58
N LEU A 147 -4.99 -3.66 -6.80
CA LEU A 147 -4.28 -2.39 -6.75
C LEU A 147 -2.88 -2.56 -6.12
N ILE A 148 -2.78 -3.26 -4.98
CA ILE A 148 -1.50 -3.50 -4.31
C ILE A 148 -0.56 -4.29 -5.23
N GLY A 149 -1.04 -5.36 -5.88
CA GLY A 149 -0.23 -6.11 -6.85
C GLY A 149 0.20 -5.27 -8.04
N PHE A 150 -0.65 -4.34 -8.51
CA PHE A 150 -0.25 -3.40 -9.56
C PHE A 150 0.83 -2.42 -9.11
N ILE A 151 0.73 -1.89 -7.88
CA ILE A 151 1.77 -1.02 -7.29
C ILE A 151 3.09 -1.77 -7.20
N GLU A 152 3.08 -3.00 -6.68
CA GLU A 152 4.26 -3.86 -6.61
C GLU A 152 4.90 -4.05 -8.00
N HIS A 153 4.11 -4.41 -9.02
CA HIS A 153 4.63 -4.56 -10.38
C HIS A 153 5.28 -3.30 -10.92
N VAL A 154 4.68 -2.12 -10.67
CA VAL A 154 5.25 -0.85 -11.12
C VAL A 154 6.58 -0.57 -10.41
N ILE A 155 6.69 -0.86 -9.12
CA ILE A 155 7.93 -0.68 -8.36
C ILE A 155 9.01 -1.67 -8.84
N ILE A 156 8.67 -2.94 -9.08
CA ILE A 156 9.60 -3.94 -9.61
C ILE A 156 10.13 -3.55 -11.00
N ASP A 157 9.23 -3.15 -11.92
CA ASP A 157 9.60 -2.66 -13.25
C ASP A 157 10.52 -1.43 -13.15
N THR A 158 10.26 -0.57 -12.17
CA THR A 158 11.10 0.60 -11.90
C THR A 158 12.49 0.20 -11.41
N ILE A 159 12.60 -0.74 -10.46
CA ILE A 159 13.88 -1.24 -9.96
C ILE A 159 14.74 -1.80 -11.10
N TRP A 160 14.13 -2.54 -12.03
CA TRP A 160 14.83 -3.07 -13.19
C TRP A 160 15.43 -1.99 -14.09
N LYS A 161 14.76 -0.84 -14.20
CA LYS A 161 15.17 0.30 -15.01
C LYS A 161 16.15 1.25 -14.33
N ILE A 162 16.46 1.05 -13.04
CA ILE A 162 17.47 1.86 -12.38
C ILE A 162 18.84 1.54 -12.96
N ASP A 163 19.46 2.55 -13.55
CA ASP A 163 20.87 2.50 -13.95
C ASP A 163 21.77 2.65 -12.71
N ASN A 164 22.98 2.10 -12.76
CA ASN A 164 23.99 2.19 -11.69
C ASN A 164 23.71 1.38 -10.41
N ILE A 165 22.81 0.40 -10.46
CA ILE A 165 22.66 -0.64 -9.43
C ILE A 165 23.01 -2.00 -10.04
N ASP A 166 23.85 -2.77 -9.36
CA ASP A 166 24.23 -4.12 -9.80
C ASP A 166 23.07 -5.13 -9.71
N TYR A 167 23.19 -6.25 -10.42
CA TYR A 167 22.14 -7.27 -10.48
C TYR A 167 21.81 -7.91 -9.12
N GLN A 168 22.80 -8.06 -8.24
CA GLN A 168 22.59 -8.65 -6.92
C GLN A 168 21.78 -7.70 -6.04
N THR A 169 22.06 -6.41 -6.09
CA THR A 169 21.27 -5.39 -5.39
C THR A 169 19.85 -5.29 -5.95
N LYS A 170 19.66 -5.31 -7.29
CA LYS A 170 18.33 -5.37 -7.91
C LYS A 170 17.53 -6.60 -7.46
N HIS A 171 18.16 -7.77 -7.45
CA HIS A 171 17.54 -9.01 -6.98
C HIS A 171 17.07 -8.88 -5.52
N ARG A 172 17.96 -8.43 -4.62
CA ARG A 172 17.62 -8.24 -3.20
C ARG A 172 16.48 -7.23 -3.01
N LEU A 173 16.48 -6.13 -3.76
CA LEU A 173 15.42 -5.12 -3.75
C LEU A 173 14.06 -5.70 -4.14
N ILE A 174 14.01 -6.47 -5.23
CA ILE A 174 12.77 -7.09 -5.72
C ILE A 174 12.21 -8.07 -4.69
N PHE A 175 13.07 -8.91 -4.09
CA PHE A 175 12.64 -9.83 -3.04
C PHE A 175 12.14 -9.11 -1.80
N ALA A 176 12.84 -8.05 -1.35
CA ALA A 176 12.41 -7.28 -0.19
C ALA A 176 11.06 -6.60 -0.41
N ILE A 177 10.83 -6.04 -1.61
CA ILE A 177 9.54 -5.45 -2.01
C ILE A 177 8.43 -6.50 -2.05
N ASN A 178 8.70 -7.69 -2.60
CA ASN A 178 7.71 -8.75 -2.66
C ASN A 178 7.29 -9.23 -1.27
N LYS A 179 8.27 -9.52 -0.39
CA LYS A 179 8.01 -9.88 1.01
C LYS A 179 7.21 -8.78 1.73
N PHE A 180 7.60 -7.52 1.55
CA PHE A 180 6.91 -6.36 2.12
C PHE A 180 5.42 -6.35 1.73
N PHE A 181 5.10 -6.45 0.43
CA PHE A 181 3.71 -6.34 -0.02
C PHE A 181 2.87 -7.55 0.41
N TRP A 182 3.45 -8.75 0.50
CA TRP A 182 2.76 -9.91 1.09
C TRP A 182 2.42 -9.70 2.56
N ILE A 183 3.37 -9.21 3.36
CA ILE A 183 3.17 -8.91 4.77
C ILE A 183 2.10 -7.82 4.91
N GLN A 184 2.26 -6.70 4.20
CA GLN A 184 1.33 -5.57 4.22
C GLN A 184 -0.09 -5.97 3.80
N ASN A 185 -0.23 -6.83 2.79
CA ASN A 185 -1.53 -7.28 2.32
C ASN A 185 -2.31 -8.05 3.40
N GLU A 186 -1.61 -8.78 4.26
CA GLU A 186 -2.24 -9.44 5.41
C GLU A 186 -2.86 -8.39 6.36
N PHE A 187 -2.11 -7.35 6.72
CA PHE A 187 -2.63 -6.26 7.56
C PHE A 187 -3.90 -5.62 7.02
N PHE A 188 -4.08 -5.60 5.70
CA PHE A 188 -5.28 -5.07 5.08
C PHE A 188 -6.42 -6.09 5.15
N LYS A 189 -6.14 -7.36 4.89
CA LYS A 189 -7.10 -8.47 4.94
C LYS A 189 -7.82 -8.57 6.28
N VAL A 190 -7.14 -8.33 7.41
CA VAL A 190 -7.75 -8.38 8.76
C VAL A 190 -9.00 -7.50 8.90
N HIS A 191 -9.17 -6.50 8.05
CA HIS A 191 -10.32 -5.61 8.10
C HIS A 191 -11.54 -6.10 7.30
N TYR A 192 -11.36 -7.10 6.44
CA TYR A 192 -12.38 -7.71 5.57
C TYR A 192 -12.92 -9.03 6.14
#